data_AF-A0A246HLK8-F1
#
_entry.id   AF-A0A246HLK8-F1
#
_cell.length_a   1.000
_cell.length_b   1.000
_cell.length_c   1.000
_cell.angle_alpha   90.00
_cell.angle_beta   90.00
_cell.angle_gamma   90.00
#
_symmetry.space_group_name_H-M   'P 1'
#
loop_
_entity.id
_entity.type
_entity.pdbx_description
1 polymer ?
#
loop_
_entity_poly.entity_id
_entity_poly.type
_entity_poly.pdbx_seq_one_letter_code
_entity_poly.pdbx_strand_id
1 'polypeptide(L)' 'MSADLAKHVHASTLPASKELDSWLDYINKAARVYWALESACEDLIEDGATEARVQALKEALTRAQGQSEYWPRKDRW' A
#
# COMPACT_ATOMS: atom_id res chain seq x y z
N MET A 1 -6.70 -9.43 6.54
CA MET A 1 -5.40 -10.01 6.13
C MET A 1 -4.29 -9.70 7.16
N SER A 2 -4.53 -9.86 8.47
CA SER A 2 -3.65 -9.26 9.51
C SER A 2 -3.17 -10.20 10.63
N ALA A 3 -3.76 -11.39 10.81
CA ALA A 3 -3.47 -12.21 11.99
C ALA A 3 -2.27 -13.15 11.81
N ASP A 4 -2.02 -13.65 10.60
CA ASP A 4 -0.96 -14.65 10.39
C ASP A 4 0.44 -14.04 10.33
N LEU A 5 0.61 -12.84 9.79
CA LEU A 5 1.92 -12.17 9.74
C LEU A 5 2.45 -11.86 11.14
N ALA A 6 1.59 -11.40 12.05
CA ALA A 6 1.96 -11.04 13.42
C ALA A 6 2.47 -12.23 14.23
N LYS A 7 2.03 -13.46 13.91
CA LYS A 7 2.48 -14.68 14.59
C LYS A 7 3.92 -15.09 14.22
N HIS A 8 4.43 -14.64 13.07
CA HIS A 8 5.69 -15.13 12.50
C HIS A 8 6.87 -14.17 12.71
N VAL A 9 6.64 -12.99 13.29
CA VAL A 9 7.70 -12.05 13.69
C VAL A 9 8.11 -12.33 15.14
N HIS A 10 8.60 -13.54 15.40
CA HIS A 10 9.37 -13.81 16.62
C HIS A 10 10.84 -13.55 16.27
N ALA A 11 11.45 -12.56 16.93
CA ALA A 11 12.81 -12.07 16.65
C ALA A 11 13.96 -13.11 16.80
N SER A 12 13.64 -14.36 17.15
CA SER A 12 14.60 -15.40 17.54
C SER A 12 14.71 -16.55 16.53
N THR A 13 13.89 -16.58 15.48
CA THR A 13 13.87 -17.69 14.50
C THR A 13 14.31 -17.15 13.14
N LEU A 14 15.39 -17.71 12.57
CA LEU A 14 15.76 -17.44 11.18
C LEU A 14 14.60 -17.91 10.28
N PRO A 15 14.01 -17.03 9.45
CA PRO A 15 12.91 -17.43 8.58
C PRO A 15 13.38 -18.52 7.61
N ALA A 16 12.53 -19.52 7.38
CA ALA A 16 12.80 -20.52 6.35
C ALA A 16 12.81 -19.85 4.95
N SER A 17 13.49 -20.45 3.97
CA SER A 17 13.58 -19.89 2.61
C SER A 17 12.20 -19.53 2.01
N LYS A 18 11.19 -20.37 2.25
CA LYS A 18 9.82 -20.13 1.79
C LYS A 18 9.15 -18.92 2.45
N GLU A 19 9.52 -18.61 3.69
CA GLU A 19 9.03 -17.42 4.40
C GLU A 19 9.71 -16.16 3.87
N LEU A 20 11.01 -16.21 3.57
CA LEU A 20 11.73 -15.12 2.89
C LEU A 20 11.12 -14.81 1.52
N ASP A 21 10.80 -15.81 0.72
CA ASP A 21 10.13 -15.62 -0.58
C ASP A 21 8.76 -14.94 -0.42
N SER A 22 8.01 -15.34 0.61
CA SER A 22 6.71 -14.75 0.92
C SER A 22 6.86 -13.29 1.37
N TRP A 23 7.87 -12.99 2.18
CA TRP A 23 8.17 -11.62 2.62
C TRP A 23 8.62 -10.75 1.45
N LEU A 24 9.45 -11.28 0.55
CA LEU A 24 9.87 -10.60 -0.66
C LEU A 24 8.68 -10.29 -1.58
N ASP A 25 7.76 -11.24 -1.75
CA ASP A 25 6.50 -11.02 -2.49
C ASP A 25 5.66 -9.91 -1.85
N TYR A 26 5.53 -9.89 -0.52
CA TYR A 26 4.82 -8.82 0.19
C TYR A 26 5.49 -7.46 0.03
N ILE A 27 6.82 -7.39 0.16
CA ILE A 27 7.59 -6.15 -0.03
C ILE A 27 7.44 -5.65 -1.47
N ASN A 28 7.54 -6.54 -2.46
CA ASN A 28 7.37 -6.16 -3.87
C ASN A 28 5.96 -5.65 -4.17
N LYS A 29 4.92 -6.27 -3.58
CA LYS A 29 3.54 -5.79 -3.68
C LYS A 29 3.37 -4.43 -3.02
N ALA A 30 3.92 -4.22 -1.83
CA ALA A 30 3.88 -2.95 -1.14
C ALA A 30 4.60 -1.85 -1.94
N ALA A 31 5.79 -2.13 -2.47
CA ALA A 31 6.58 -1.18 -3.25
C ALA A 31 5.83 -0.64 -4.48
N ARG A 32 5.17 -1.53 -5.24
CA ARG A 32 4.35 -1.13 -6.41
C ARG A 32 3.22 -0.18 -6.02
N VAL A 33 2.60 -0.43 -4.87
CA VAL A 33 1.49 0.39 -4.39
C VAL A 33 1.97 1.75 -3.89
N TYR A 34 3.12 1.79 -3.22
CA TYR A 34 3.76 3.05 -2.83
C TYR A 34 4.15 3.90 -4.03
N TRP A 35 4.77 3.32 -5.07
CA TRP A 35 5.12 4.07 -6.29
C TRP A 35 3.90 4.61 -7.02
N ALA A 36 2.81 3.84 -7.08
CA ALA A 36 1.56 4.34 -7.67
C ALA A 36 0.97 5.52 -6.88
N LEU A 37 1.12 5.50 -5.55
CA LEU A 37 0.68 6.60 -4.68
C LEU A 37 1.55 7.85 -4.86
N GLU A 38 2.87 7.67 -4.90
CA GLU A 38 3.86 8.73 -5.11
C GLU A 38 3.63 9.43 -6.45
N SER A 39 3.55 8.66 -7.54
CA SER A 39 3.28 9.20 -8.89
C SER A 39 1.93 9.92 -8.97
N ALA A 40 0.87 9.38 -8.34
CA ALA A 40 -0.43 10.06 -8.32
C ALA A 40 -0.41 11.38 -7.52
N CYS A 41 0.44 11.49 -6.49
CA CYS A 41 0.66 12.74 -5.77
C CYS A 41 1.48 13.74 -6.60
N GLU A 42 2.53 13.28 -7.28
CA GLU A 42 3.35 14.11 -8.19
C GLU A 42 2.48 14.69 -9.31
N ASP A 43 1.66 13.87 -9.97
CA ASP A 43 0.72 14.29 -11.02
C ASP A 43 -0.25 15.39 -10.54
N LEU A 44 -0.68 15.33 -9.27
CA LEU A 44 -1.55 16.35 -8.68
C LEU A 44 -0.82 17.66 -8.38
N ILE A 45 0.45 17.59 -8.00
CA ILE A 45 1.29 18.75 -7.68
C ILE A 45 1.74 19.45 -8.97
N GLU A 46 2.22 18.70 -9.96
CA GLU A 46 2.83 19.24 -11.18
C GLU A 46 1.76 19.79 -12.13
N ASP A 47 0.69 19.03 -12.33
CA ASP A 47 -0.29 19.33 -13.38
C ASP A 47 -1.68 19.71 -12.84
N GLY A 48 -1.83 19.73 -11.51
CA GLY A 48 -3.06 20.14 -10.84
C GLY A 48 -4.14 19.04 -10.72
N ALA A 49 -5.06 19.29 -9.79
CA ALA A 49 -6.11 18.37 -9.39
C ALA A 49 -7.28 18.32 -10.38
N THR A 50 -7.15 17.46 -11.39
CA THR A 50 -8.28 17.06 -12.25
C THR A 50 -9.04 15.90 -11.61
N GLU A 51 -10.31 15.72 -12.00
CA GLU A 51 -11.15 14.62 -11.51
C GLU A 51 -10.51 13.25 -11.76
N ALA A 52 -9.90 13.06 -12.94
CA ALA A 52 -9.19 11.83 -13.28
C ALA A 52 -7.99 11.55 -12.36
N ARG A 53 -7.19 12.57 -12.03
CA ARG A 53 -6.02 12.41 -11.16
C ARG A 53 -6.41 12.21 -9.70
N VAL A 54 -7.44 12.90 -9.23
CA VAL A 54 -8.01 12.66 -7.90
C VAL A 54 -8.56 11.24 -7.80
N GLN A 55 -9.16 10.72 -8.87
CA GLN A 55 -9.62 9.33 -8.92
C GLN A 55 -8.45 8.34 -8.91
N ALA A 56 -7.38 8.60 -9.69
CA ALA A 56 -6.17 7.79 -9.66
C ALA A 56 -5.53 7.74 -8.25
N LEU A 57 -5.49 8.88 -7.55
CA LEU A 57 -5.03 8.96 -6.16
C LEU A 57 -5.89 8.12 -5.21
N LYS A 58 -7.23 8.19 -5.33
CA LYS A 58 -8.15 7.39 -4.51
C LYS A 58 -7.96 5.90 -4.73
N GLU A 59 -7.75 5.46 -5.97
CA GLU A 59 -7.47 4.06 -6.31
C GLU A 59 -6.13 3.59 -5.74
N ALA A 60 -5.09 4.42 -5.83
CA ALA A 60 -3.79 4.13 -5.23
C ALA A 60 -3.89 4.03 -3.70
N LEU A 61 -4.60 4.95 -3.04
CA LEU A 61 -4.85 4.93 -1.59
C LEU A 61 -5.64 3.69 -1.16
N THR A 62 -6.65 3.31 -1.93
CA THR A 62 -7.46 2.10 -1.67
C THR A 62 -6.60 0.85 -1.67
N ARG A 63 -5.74 0.70 -2.69
CA ARG A 63 -4.78 -0.40 -2.79
C ARG A 63 -3.76 -0.37 -1.65
N ALA A 64 -3.26 0.81 -1.27
CA ALA A 64 -2.30 0.99 -0.18
C ALA A 64 -2.87 0.57 1.17
N GLN A 65 -4.15 0.81 1.38
CA GLN A 65 -4.86 0.42 2.60
C GLN A 65 -5.32 -1.05 2.59
N GLY A 66 -5.10 -1.78 1.48
CA GLY A 66 -5.61 -3.13 1.30
C GLY A 66 -7.13 -3.20 1.29
N GLN A 67 -7.79 -2.11 0.88
CA GLN A 67 -9.24 -2.00 0.81
C GLN A 67 -9.75 -2.30 -0.61
N SER A 68 -11.04 -2.63 -0.75
CA SER A 68 -11.70 -2.84 -2.04
C SER A 68 -12.30 -1.56 -2.63
N GLU A 69 -12.50 -0.54 -1.80
CA GLU A 69 -13.10 0.76 -2.15
C GLU A 69 -12.40 1.86 -1.37
N TYR A 70 -12.46 3.11 -1.86
CA TYR A 70 -11.89 4.26 -1.17
C TYR A 70 -12.81 4.74 -0.04
N TRP A 71 -12.32 4.69 1.20
CA TRP A 71 -13.02 5.26 2.35
C TRP A 71 -12.30 6.53 2.81
N PRO A 72 -12.83 7.73 2.55
CA PRO A 72 -12.25 8.94 3.08
C PRO A 72 -12.29 8.87 4.62
N ARG A 73 -11.12 9.00 5.24
CA ARG A 73 -10.99 9.11 6.68
C ARG A 73 -11.76 10.35 7.16
N LYS A 74 -12.74 10.16 8.04
CA LYS A 74 -13.59 11.23 8.58
C LYS A 74 -13.00 11.90 9.83
N ASP A 75 -11.87 11.40 10.34
CA ASP A 75 -11.31 11.76 11.64
C ASP A 75 -10.30 12.92 11.62
N ARG A 76 -9.92 13.44 10.45
CA ARG A 76 -9.07 14.64 10.34
C ARG A 76 -9.55 15.52 9.20
N TRP A 77 -10.01 16.72 9.59
CA TRP A 77 -10.33 17.86 8.72
C TRP A 77 -9.24 18.90 8.90
#